data_AF-A0A4Q1BIB0-F1
#
_entry.id   AF-A0A4Q1BIB0-F1
#
_cell.length_a   1.000
_cell.length_b   1.000
_cell.length_c   1.000
_cell.angle_alpha   90.00
_cell.angle_beta   90.00
_cell.angle_gamma   90.00
#
_symmetry.space_group_name_H-M   'P 1'
#
loop_
_entity.id
_entity.type
_entity.pdbx_description
1 polymer ?
#
loop_
_entity_poly.entity_id
_entity_poly.type
_entity_poly.pdbx_seq_one_letter_code
_entity_poly.pdbx_strand_id
1 'polypeptide(L)' 'MIGWLVNRPNTVREKQIAMQSLAGKTPVYLRAPRSKLYFNAYMVLFTVSFVGSTVQLVNYSLGRAKKVGEE' A
#
# COMPACT_ATOMS: atom_id res chain seq x y z
N MET A 1 -10.84 -14.13 27.73
CA MET A 1 -9.83 -14.01 26.65
C MET A 1 -9.62 -12.56 26.16
N ILE A 2 -9.71 -11.55 27.03
CA ILE A 2 -9.52 -10.12 26.69
C ILE A 2 -8.28 -9.52 27.39
N GLY A 3 -7.74 -10.23 28.40
CA GLY A 3 -6.64 -9.75 29.24
C GLY A 3 -5.37 -9.38 28.47
N TRP A 4 -5.06 -10.05 27.36
CA TRP A 4 -3.91 -9.69 26.52
C TRP A 4 -4.08 -8.33 25.82
N LEU A 5 -5.31 -7.96 25.45
CA LEU A 5 -5.59 -6.66 24.86
C LEU A 5 -5.61 -5.55 25.92
N VAL A 6 -6.18 -5.84 27.10
CA VAL A 6 -6.30 -4.89 28.23
C VAL A 6 -4.94 -4.61 28.88
N ASN A 7 -4.05 -5.59 28.96
CA ASN A 7 -2.71 -5.45 29.56
C ASN A 7 -1.66 -4.87 28.60
N ARG A 8 -2.06 -4.44 27.39
CA ARG A 8 -1.13 -3.84 26.44
C ARG A 8 -0.82 -2.41 26.87
N PRO A 9 0.46 -1.99 26.88
CA PRO A 9 0.80 -0.61 27.21
C PRO A 9 0.12 0.36 26.24
N ASN A 10 -0.55 1.38 26.79
CA ASN A 10 -1.17 2.43 26.00
C ASN A 10 -0.10 3.35 25.41
N THR A 11 0.15 3.21 24.11
CA THR A 11 1.14 4.00 23.34
C THR A 11 0.47 5.04 22.44
N VAL A 12 -0.83 5.34 22.64
CA VAL A 12 -1.59 6.25 21.75
C VAL A 12 -1.02 7.66 21.77
N ARG A 13 -0.76 8.22 22.96
CA ARG A 13 -0.22 9.58 23.10
C ARG A 13 1.14 9.73 22.42
N GLU A 14 2.02 8.75 22.58
CA GLU A 14 3.34 8.75 21.94
C GLU A 14 3.23 8.74 20.41
N LYS A 15 2.32 7.92 19.87
CA LYS A 15 2.04 7.89 18.43
C LYS A 15 1.46 9.20 17.92
N GLN A 16 0.55 9.83 18.67
CA GLN A 16 -0.01 11.14 18.31
C GLN A 16 1.09 12.20 18.24
N ILE A 17 1.96 12.28 19.25
CA ILE A 17 3.10 13.22 19.26
C ILE A 17 4.03 12.95 18.07
N ALA A 18 4.38 11.69 17.80
CA ALA A 18 5.25 11.33 16.69
C ALA A 18 4.64 11.66 15.31
N MET A 19 3.33 11.49 15.13
CA MET A 19 2.66 11.83 13.87
C MET A 19 2.46 13.35 13.71
N GLN A 20 2.13 14.06 14.80
CA GLN A 20 1.90 15.49 14.79
C GLN A 20 3.19 16.29 14.63
N SER A 21 4.33 15.81 15.15
CA SER A 21 5.64 16.47 14.96
C SER A 21 6.10 16.52 13.49
N LEU A 22 5.56 15.63 12.65
CA LEU A 22 5.78 15.54 11.21
C LEU A 22 4.68 16.23 10.38
N ALA A 23 3.68 16.85 11.03
CA ALA A 23 2.63 17.60 10.35
C ALA A 23 3.23 18.76 9.53
N GLY A 24 2.74 18.94 8.31
CA GLY A 24 3.24 19.96 7.36
C GLY A 24 4.60 19.64 6.72
N LYS A 25 5.36 18.67 7.24
CA LYS A 25 6.68 18.28 6.70
C LYS A 25 6.61 17.07 5.79
N THR A 26 5.73 16.12 6.10
CA THR A 26 5.53 14.91 5.30
C THR A 26 4.03 14.63 5.09
N PRO A 27 3.66 14.02 3.95
CA PRO A 27 2.29 13.54 3.75
C PRO A 27 1.88 12.53 4.81
N VAL A 28 0.59 12.50 5.16
CA VAL A 28 0.07 11.65 6.25
C VAL A 28 0.45 10.18 6.08
N TYR A 29 0.38 9.66 4.85
CA TYR A 29 0.69 8.25 4.53
C TYR A 29 2.18 7.89 4.65
N LEU A 30 3.08 8.87 4.86
CA LEU A 30 4.52 8.67 5.07
C LEU A 30 5.01 9.04 6.47
N ARG A 31 4.11 9.39 7.40
CA ARG A 31 4.49 9.83 8.76
C ARG A 31 4.83 8.69 9.71
N ALA A 32 4.22 7.52 9.52
CA ALA A 32 4.41 6.41 10.44
C ALA A 32 5.81 5.78 10.29
N PRO A 33 6.37 5.17 11.36
CA PRO A 33 7.56 4.36 11.25
C PRO A 33 7.37 3.27 10.18
N ARG A 34 8.39 3.04 9.35
CA ARG A 34 8.37 2.07 8.22
C ARG A 34 7.34 2.35 7.11
N SER A 35 6.56 3.42 7.18
CA SER A 35 5.58 3.79 6.13
C SER A 35 6.18 3.84 4.73
N LYS A 36 7.41 4.38 4.59
CA LYS A 36 8.14 4.41 3.31
C LYS A 36 8.38 3.01 2.74
N LEU A 37 8.75 2.04 3.57
CA LEU A 37 8.96 0.66 3.13
C LEU A 37 7.65 0.07 2.58
N TYR A 38 6.56 0.23 3.32
CA TYR A 38 5.25 -0.27 2.89
C TYR A 38 4.73 0.44 1.65
N PHE A 39 4.89 1.76 1.57
CA PHE A 39 4.50 2.55 0.40
C PHE A 39 5.31 2.14 -0.83
N ASN A 40 6.62 1.95 -0.70
CA ASN A 40 7.46 1.49 -1.80
C ASN A 40 7.05 0.10 -2.27
N ALA A 41 6.80 -0.84 -1.35
CA ALA A 41 6.32 -2.18 -1.71
C ALA A 41 4.98 -2.13 -2.44
N TYR A 42 4.05 -1.30 -1.96
CA TYR A 42 2.77 -1.03 -2.62
C TYR A 42 2.98 -0.47 -4.03
N MET A 43 3.82 0.54 -4.20
CA MET A 43 4.08 1.17 -5.50
C MET A 43 4.68 0.19 -6.51
N VAL A 44 5.57 -0.71 -6.07
CA VAL A 44 6.13 -1.76 -6.92
C VAL A 44 5.03 -2.70 -7.41
N LEU A 45 4.22 -3.25 -6.50
CA LEU A 45 3.14 -4.17 -6.85
C LEU A 45 2.09 -3.51 -7.74
N PHE A 46 1.72 -2.27 -7.43
CA PHE A 46 0.80 -1.47 -8.23
C PHE A 46 1.35 -1.28 -9.65
N THR A 47 2.60 -0.85 -9.79
CA THR A 47 3.22 -0.58 -11.10
C THR A 47 3.28 -1.85 -11.95
N VAL A 48 3.74 -2.97 -11.37
CA VAL A 48 3.79 -4.26 -12.07
C VAL A 48 2.40 -4.68 -12.55
N SER A 49 1.40 -4.59 -11.67
CA SER A 49 0.02 -4.96 -11.99
C SER A 49 -0.58 -4.07 -13.08
N PHE A 50 -0.37 -2.76 -12.98
CA PHE A 50 -0.90 -1.78 -13.93
C PHE A 50 -0.27 -1.94 -15.31
N VAL A 51 1.07 -2.07 -15.38
CA VAL A 51 1.78 -2.30 -16.64
C VAL A 51 1.35 -3.63 -17.25
N GLY A 52 1.32 -4.71 -16.47
CA GLY A 52 0.89 -6.03 -16.94
C GLY A 52 -0.54 -6.01 -17.52
N SER A 53 -1.47 -5.38 -16.80
CA SER A 53 -2.87 -5.25 -17.24
C SER A 53 -2.99 -4.41 -18.52
N THR A 54 -2.24 -3.32 -18.61
CA THR A 54 -2.26 -2.43 -19.78
C THR A 54 -1.67 -3.12 -21.01
N VAL A 55 -0.54 -3.81 -20.86
CA VAL A 55 0.07 -4.58 -21.96
C VAL A 55 -0.86 -5.69 -22.45
N GLN A 56 -1.50 -6.42 -21.54
CA GLN A 56 -2.49 -7.44 -21.91
C GLN A 56 -3.67 -6.83 -22.66
N LEU A 57 -4.22 -5.71 -22.18
CA LEU A 57 -5.32 -5.00 -22.84
C LEU A 57 -4.93 -4.55 -24.25
N VAL A 58 -3.74 -3.96 -24.42
CA VAL A 58 -3.25 -3.53 -25.74
C VAL A 58 -3.10 -4.73 -26.67
N ASN A 59 -2.47 -5.81 -26.23
CA ASN A 59 -2.31 -7.01 -27.06
C ASN A 59 -3.66 -7.65 -27.42
N TYR A 60 -4.63 -7.64 -26.50
CA TYR A 60 -5.99 -8.08 -26.79
C TYR A 60 -6.67 -7.21 -27.85
N SER A 61 -6.57 -5.89 -27.72
CA SER A 61 -7.16 -4.95 -28.69
C SER A 61 -6.55 -5.05 -30.09
N LEU A 62 -5.27 -5.42 -30.17
CA LEU A 62 -4.57 -5.66 -31.44
C LEU A 62 -4.80 -7.08 -32.01
N GLY A 63 -5.62 -7.90 -31.35
CA GLY A 63 -5.87 -9.30 -31.73
C GLY A 63 -4.66 -10.23 -31.57
N ARG A 64 -3.63 -9.79 -30.84
CA ARG A 64 -2.37 -10.55 -30.62
C ARG A 64 -2.42 -11.43 -29.38
N ALA A 65 -3.44 -11.27 -28.54
CA ALA A 65 -3.65 -12.08 -27.34
C ALA A 65 -5.14 -12.43 -27.22
N LYS A 66 -5.41 -13.63 -26.71
CA LYS A 66 -6.76 -14.07 -26.31
C LYS A 66 -6.91 -13.91 -24.80
N LYS A 67 -8.13 -13.65 -24.32
CA LYS A 67 -8.39 -13.74 -22.88
C LYS A 67 -8.29 -15.18 -22.42
N VAL A 68 -7.91 -15.38 -21.17
CA VAL A 68 -7.92 -16.70 -20.56
C VAL A 68 -9.36 -17.21 -20.56
N GLY A 69 -9.61 -18.32 -21.27
CA GLY A 69 -10.94 -18.94 -21.41
C GLY A 69 -11.72 -18.59 -22.68
N GLU A 70 -11.15 -17.80 -23.60
CA GLU A 70 -11.70 -17.69 -24.97
C GLU A 70 -11.13 -18.82 -25.86
N GLU A 71 -12.00 -19.74 -26.30
CA GLU A 71 -11.69 -20.73 -27.33
C GLU A 71 -11.57 -20.09 -28.73
#